data_AF-A0A1F8SMX7-F1
#
_entry.id   AF-A0A1F8SMX7-F1
#
_cell.length_a   1.000
_cell.length_b   1.000
_cell.length_c   1.000
_cell.angle_alpha   90.00
_cell.angle_beta   90.00
_cell.angle_gamma   90.00
#
_symmetry.space_group_name_H-M   'P 1'
#
loop_
_entity.id
_entity.type
_entity.pdbx_description
1 polymer ?
#
loop_
_entity_poly.entity_id
_entity_poly.type
_entity_poly.pdbx_seq_one_letter_code
_entity_poly.pdbx_strand_id
1 'polypeptide(L)' 'MDNNTNPEKLRNQPYRLGINVLIVLGLLTAAEYVASRFGVTLVWVFIFIALIKAFLVLRDYMHIGRLFKEEEVL' A
#
# COMPACT_ATOMS: atom_id res chain seq x y z
N MET A 1 -22.58 -13.66 32.82
CA MET A 1 -21.20 -13.15 32.78
C MET A 1 -20.45 -13.97 31.75
N ASP A 2 -20.26 -13.41 30.56
CA ASP A 2 -19.54 -14.03 29.45
C ASP A 2 -18.03 -13.79 29.65
N ASN A 3 -17.36 -14.85 30.08
CA ASN A 3 -15.91 -14.99 30.08
C ASN A 3 -15.51 -15.50 28.70
N ASN A 4 -15.28 -14.56 27.78
CA ASN A 4 -14.62 -14.81 26.51
C ASN A 4 -13.51 -13.77 26.35
N THR A 5 -12.49 -13.88 27.20
CA THR A 5 -11.18 -13.30 26.94
C THR A 5 -10.39 -14.31 26.13
N ASN A 6 -10.75 -14.50 24.86
CA ASN A 6 -9.96 -15.31 23.94
C ASN A 6 -8.98 -14.40 23.16
N PRO A 7 -7.68 -14.32 23.53
CA PRO A 7 -6.73 -13.35 22.99
C PRO A 7 -6.34 -13.61 21.52
N GLU A 8 -6.79 -14.70 20.92
CA GLU A 8 -6.41 -15.15 19.57
C GLU A 8 -7.25 -14.52 18.45
N LYS A 9 -8.38 -13.88 18.75
CA LYS A 9 -9.20 -13.16 17.75
C LYS A 9 -8.62 -11.79 17.35
N LEU A 10 -7.66 -11.25 18.09
CA LEU A 10 -7.14 -9.89 17.90
C LEU A 10 -5.86 -9.82 17.04
N ARG A 11 -5.27 -10.95 16.64
CA ARG A 11 -3.95 -11.00 15.99
C ARG A 11 -3.98 -10.97 14.45
N ASN A 12 -5.16 -10.93 13.83
CA ASN A 12 -5.32 -11.40 12.44
C ASN A 12 -5.68 -10.35 11.37
N GLN A 13 -5.35 -9.06 11.49
CA GLN A 13 -5.65 -8.10 10.39
C GLN A 13 -4.55 -7.14 9.87
N PRO A 14 -3.24 -7.45 9.89
CA PRO A 14 -2.28 -6.67 9.08
C PRO A 14 -2.26 -7.10 7.59
N TYR A 15 -2.66 -8.34 7.27
CA TYR A 15 -2.49 -8.91 5.92
C TYR A 15 -3.43 -8.34 4.85
N ARG A 16 -4.59 -7.80 5.25
CA ARG A 16 -5.59 -7.28 4.29
C ARG A 16 -5.13 -5.97 3.64
N LEU A 17 -4.33 -5.18 4.34
CA LEU A 17 -3.86 -3.87 3.87
C LEU A 17 -2.89 -4.04 2.69
N GLY A 18 -1.90 -4.92 2.82
CA GLY A 18 -0.90 -5.17 1.78
C GLY A 18 -1.51 -5.70 0.47
N ILE A 19 -2.50 -6.59 0.56
CA ILE A 19 -3.22 -7.12 -0.61
C ILE A 19 -3.98 -6.02 -1.35
N ASN A 20 -4.65 -5.13 -0.62
CA ASN A 20 -5.43 -4.06 -1.23
C ASN A 20 -4.53 -3.08 -2.02
N VAL A 21 -3.36 -2.76 -1.46
CA VAL A 21 -2.36 -1.91 -2.11
C VAL A 21 -1.77 -2.60 -3.34
N LEU A 22 -1.52 -3.90 -3.28
CA LEU A 22 -1.01 -4.69 -4.40
C LEU A 22 -2.01 -4.71 -5.58
N ILE A 23 -3.31 -4.82 -5.28
CA ILE A 23 -4.38 -4.71 -6.29
C ILE A 23 -4.37 -3.32 -6.93
N VAL A 24 -4.30 -2.24 -6.14
CA VAL A 24 -4.24 -0.86 -6.66
C VAL A 24 -3.01 -0.65 -7.53
N LEU A 25 -1.83 -1.10 -7.09
CA LEU A 25 -0.59 -1.01 -7.86
C LEU A 25 -0.68 -1.76 -9.19
N GLY A 26 -1.27 -2.96 -9.17
CA GLY A 26 -1.49 -3.78 -10.36
C GLY A 26 -2.39 -3.09 -11.37
N LEU A 27 -3.55 -2.57 -10.93
CA LEU A 27 -4.47 -1.79 -11.77
C LEU A 27 -3.79 -0.55 -12.38
N LEU A 28 -3.04 0.19 -11.56
CA LEU A 28 -2.37 1.40 -11.99
C LEU A 28 -1.22 1.11 -12.98
N THR A 29 -0.65 -0.10 -12.94
CA THR A 29 0.37 -0.57 -13.89
C THR A 29 -0.24 -1.06 -15.20
N ALA A 30 -1.38 -1.75 -15.12
CA ALA A 30 -2.14 -2.14 -16.31
C ALA A 30 -2.63 -0.90 -17.09
N ALA A 31 -3.12 0.12 -16.38
CA ALA A 31 -3.55 1.38 -16.99
C ALA A 31 -2.41 2.09 -17.73
N GLU A 32 -1.21 2.16 -17.15
CA GLU A 32 -0.03 2.72 -17.83
C GLU A 32 0.39 1.93 -19.05
N TYR A 33 0.38 0.60 -18.97
CA TYR A 33 0.73 -0.26 -20.10
C TYR A 33 -0.22 -0.01 -21.28
N VAL A 34 -1.52 0.06 -21.00
CA VAL A 34 -2.55 0.37 -22.00
C VAL A 34 -2.39 1.80 -22.54
N ALA A 35 -2.13 2.79 -21.67
CA ALA A 35 -1.89 4.18 -22.09
C ALA A 35 -0.65 4.30 -23.00
N SER A 36 0.42 3.56 -22.68
CA SER A 36 1.65 3.50 -23.49
C SER A 36 1.39 2.87 -24.86
N ARG A 37 0.53 1.85 -24.94
CA ARG A 37 0.11 1.21 -26.19
C ARG A 37 -0.54 2.19 -27.18
N PHE A 38 -1.23 3.22 -26.69
CA PHE A 38 -1.87 4.24 -27.52
C PHE A 38 -0.92 5.35 -28.01
N GLY A 39 0.39 5.24 -27.76
CA GLY A 39 1.39 6.18 -28.28
C GLY A 39 1.41 7.54 -27.56
N VAL A 40 0.84 7.59 -26.36
CA VAL A 40 0.86 8.79 -25.51
C VAL A 40 2.27 8.95 -24.94
N THR A 41 3.15 9.66 -25.64
CA THR A 41 4.53 9.98 -25.19
C THR A 41 4.53 11.09 -24.14
N LEU A 42 3.64 11.00 -23.14
CA LEU A 42 3.62 11.90 -22.00
C LEU A 42 4.53 11.35 -20.91
N VAL A 43 5.84 11.41 -21.15
CA VAL A 43 6.87 10.97 -20.20
C VAL A 43 6.62 11.55 -18.80
N TRP A 44 6.17 12.81 -18.73
CA TRP A 44 5.79 13.48 -17.49
C TRP A 44 4.61 12.83 -16.75
N VAL A 45 3.62 12.29 -17.47
CA VAL A 45 2.47 11.60 -16.88
C VAL A 45 2.90 10.27 -16.27
N PHE A 46 3.76 9.51 -16.94
CA PHE A 46 4.31 8.26 -16.39
C PHE A 46 5.18 8.51 -15.16
N ILE A 47 6.01 9.55 -15.17
CA ILE A 47 6.81 9.94 -13.99
C ILE A 47 5.88 10.29 -12.81
N PHE A 48 4.81 11.05 -13.05
CA PHE A 48 3.86 11.41 -12.01
C PHE A 48 3.15 10.19 -11.41
N ILE A 49 2.69 9.26 -12.26
CA ILE A 49 2.07 8.00 -11.80
C ILE A 49 3.08 7.15 -11.03
N ALA A 50 4.33 7.07 -11.49
CA ALA A 50 5.41 6.37 -10.79
C ALA A 50 5.69 6.95 -9.39
N LEU A 51 5.64 8.28 -9.24
CA LEU A 51 5.79 8.94 -7.93
C LEU A 51 4.64 8.61 -6.97
N ILE A 52 3.39 8.58 -7.47
CA ILE A 52 2.23 8.17 -6.66
C ILE A 52 2.37 6.71 -6.19
N LYS A 53 2.81 5.82 -7.09
CA LYS A 53 3.07 4.41 -6.74
C LYS A 53 4.16 4.30 -5.69
N ALA A 54 5.28 5.01 -5.87
CA ALA A 54 6.38 5.01 -4.92
C ALA A 54 5.90 5.46 -3.53
N PHE A 55 5.11 6.53 -3.45
CA PHE A 55 4.52 6.99 -2.19
C PHE A 55 3.61 5.93 -1.52
N LEU A 56 2.73 5.29 -2.28
CA LEU A 56 1.86 4.21 -1.78
C LEU A 56 2.67 3.02 -1.24
N VAL A 57 3.70 2.59 -1.96
CA VAL A 57 4.59 1.50 -1.55
C VAL A 57 5.37 1.86 -0.27
N LEU A 58 5.90 3.08 -0.18
CA LEU A 58 6.62 3.55 1.01
C LEU A 58 5.71 3.65 2.25
N ARG A 59 4.48 4.16 2.08
CA ARG A 59 3.54 4.30 3.19
C ARG A 59 3.00 2.95 3.66
N ASP A 60 2.49 2.15 2.73
CA ASP A 60 1.67 0.98 3.07
C ASP A 60 2.48 -0.32 3.12
N TYR A 61 3.59 -0.42 2.37
CA TYR A 61 4.43 -1.63 2.33
C TYR A 61 5.64 -1.53 3.26
N MET A 62 6.36 -0.40 3.25
CA MET A 62 7.56 -0.25 4.09
C MET A 62 7.26 -0.03 5.57
N HIS A 63 6.00 0.11 5.99
CA HIS A 63 5.66 0.36 7.39
C HIS A 63 6.54 1.45 8.00
N ILE A 64 6.83 2.53 7.26
CA ILE A 64 7.52 3.69 7.81
C ILE A 64 6.70 4.23 9.00
N GLY A 65 5.36 4.13 8.94
CA GLY A 65 4.49 4.40 10.09
C GLY A 65 4.64 3.46 11.29
N ARG A 66 5.34 2.31 11.17
CA ARG A 66 5.74 1.45 12.30
C ARG A 66 7.10 1.85 12.86
N LEU A 67 8.04 2.27 12.00
CA LEU A 67 9.34 2.81 12.41
C LEU A 67 9.19 4.17 13.13
N PHE A 68 8.20 4.98 12.76
CA PHE A 68 7.81 6.19 13.50
C PHE A 68 6.90 5.93 14.72
N LYS A 69 6.64 4.65 15.03
CA LYS A 69 5.85 4.23 16.21
C LYS A 69 6.72 3.59 17.29
N GLU A 70 8.01 3.39 17.02
CA GLU A 70 9.00 3.07 18.04
C GLU A 70 9.49 4.38 18.66
N GLU A 71 9.50 4.41 20.00
CA GLU A 71 9.87 5.53 20.89
C GLU A 71 8.77 6.55 21.26
N GLU A 72 7.68 6.05 21.83
CA GLU A 72 7.15 6.63 23.08
C GLU A 72 7.40 5.61 24.20
N VAL A 73 8.64 5.52 24.68
CA VAL A 73 8.97 4.85 25.94
C VAL A 73 9.65 5.89 26.83
N LEU A 74 8.80 6.46 27.70
CA LEU A 74 9.05 7.13 28.99
C LEU A 74 10.19 8.16 29.09
#